data_AF-A0A392V1C5-F1
#
_entry.id   AF-A0A392V1C5-F1
#
_cell.length_a   1.000
_cell.length_b   1.000
_cell.length_c   1.000
_cell.angle_alpha   90.00
_cell.angle_beta   90.00
_cell.angle_gamma   90.00
#
_symmetry.space_group_name_H-M   'P 1'
#
loop_
_entity.id
_entity.type
_entity.pdbx_description
1 polymer ?
#
loop_
_entity_poly.entity_id
_entity_poly.type
_entity_poly.pdbx_seq_one_letter_code
_entity_poly.pdbx_strand_id
1 'polypeptide(L)' 'NKTGDFYFTCTFQGHCNNGQKLSVKVSASSPAPAQGPSPPSPTPPSSTPPSGTTPTPPSPTPPVNGDSPSPSSP' A
#
# COMPACT_ATOMS: atom_id res chain seq x y z
N ASN A 1 -16.61 -10.01 28.10
CA ASN A 1 -17.18 -8.65 28.05
C ASN A 1 -18.67 -8.71 27.73
N LYS A 2 -19.48 -7.91 28.41
CA LYS A 2 -20.95 -7.89 28.27
C LYS A 2 -21.46 -6.45 28.26
N THR A 3 -22.61 -6.21 27.65
CA THR A 3 -23.33 -4.93 27.73
C THR A 3 -23.97 -4.75 29.10
N GLY A 4 -24.33 -3.51 29.43
CA GLY A 4 -25.02 -3.15 30.67
C GLY A 4 -24.38 -1.98 31.40
N ASP A 5 -24.92 -1.68 32.57
CA ASP A 5 -24.41 -0.63 33.44
C ASP A 5 -23.40 -1.22 34.44
N PHE A 6 -22.28 -0.54 34.62
CA PHE A 6 -21.18 -0.93 35.48
C PHE A 6 -20.82 0.23 36.41
N TYR A 7 -20.57 -0.09 37.67
CA TYR A 7 -20.27 0.89 38.71
C TYR A 7 -18.91 0.58 39.31
N PHE A 8 -18.08 1.61 39.41
CA PHE A 8 -16.75 1.53 39.96
C PHE A 8 -16.62 2.55 41.07
N THR A 9 -16.06 2.14 42.20
CA THR A 9 -15.87 3.01 43.37
C THR A 9 -14.51 2.75 43.97
N CYS A 10 -13.88 3.80 44.47
CA CYS A 10 -12.73 3.64 45.34
C CYS A 10 -13.18 3.16 46.73
N THR A 11 -12.55 2.10 47.23
CA THR A 11 -12.88 1.48 48.53
C THR A 11 -12.14 2.10 49.71
N PHE A 12 -11.19 3.00 49.44
CA PHE A 12 -10.52 3.76 50.49
C PHE A 12 -11.50 4.72 51.18
N GLN A 13 -11.42 4.79 52.50
CA GLN A 13 -12.31 5.59 53.33
C GLN A 13 -12.37 7.05 52.84
N GLY A 14 -13.58 7.57 52.68
CA GLY A 14 -13.81 8.95 52.26
C GLY A 14 -13.70 9.20 50.75
N HIS A 15 -12.95 8.39 49.98
CA HIS A 15 -12.72 8.66 48.55
C HIS A 15 -14.01 8.55 47.72
N CYS A 16 -14.84 7.53 47.95
CA CYS A 16 -16.13 7.40 47.25
C CYS A 16 -17.08 8.57 47.57
N ASN A 17 -17.14 8.98 48.84
CA ASN A 17 -17.97 10.11 49.28
C ASN A 17 -17.47 11.45 48.70
N ASN A 18 -16.15 11.60 48.56
CA ASN A 18 -15.51 12.74 47.93
C ASN A 18 -15.54 12.71 46.39
N GLY A 19 -16.27 11.75 45.79
CA GLY A 19 -16.55 11.73 44.36
C GLY A 19 -15.71 10.77 43.53
N GLN A 20 -14.84 9.95 44.13
CA GLN A 20 -14.08 8.92 43.40
C GLN A 20 -14.96 7.69 43.11
N LYS A 21 -15.96 7.89 42.24
CA LYS A 21 -16.90 6.89 41.74
C LYS A 21 -17.22 7.17 40.27
N LEU A 22 -17.45 6.11 39.50
CA LEU A 22 -17.72 6.17 38.07
C LEU A 22 -18.86 5.22 37.72
N SER A 23 -19.79 5.69 36.88
CA SER A 23 -20.80 4.87 36.24
C SER A 23 -20.46 4.76 34.75
N VAL A 24 -20.40 3.54 34.23
CA VAL A 24 -20.10 3.25 32.82
C VAL A 24 -21.27 2.48 32.23
N LYS A 25 -21.87 3.04 31.17
CA LYS A 25 -22.87 2.34 30.36
C LYS A 25 -22.19 1.72 29.15
N VAL A 26 -22.17 0.39 29.09
CA VAL A 26 -21.66 -0.36 27.95
C VAL A 26 -22.83 -0.74 27.05
N SER A 27 -22.93 -0.09 25.90
CA SER A 27 -23.91 -0.41 24.86
C SER A 27 -23.35 -1.41 23.85
N ALA A 28 -24.23 -2.08 23.12
CA ALA A 28 -23.81 -2.91 22.00
C ALA A 28 -23.09 -2.04 20.96
N SER A 29 -22.05 -2.58 20.31
CA SER A 29 -21.42 -1.90 19.19
C SER A 29 -22.42 -1.84 18.04
N SER A 30 -22.62 -0.65 17.47
CA SER A 30 -23.33 -0.54 16.19
C SER A 30 -22.52 -1.22 15.09
N PRO A 31 -23.17 -1.87 14.11
CA PRO A 31 -22.49 -2.33 12.92
C PRO A 31 -21.86 -1.13 12.20
N ALA A 32 -20.66 -1.34 11.63
CA ALA A 32 -20.03 -0.33 10.80
C ALA A 32 -20.94 0.02 9.62
N PRO A 33 -20.92 1.27 9.13
CA PRO A 33 -21.62 1.64 7.91
C PRO A 33 -21.22 0.69 6.77
N ALA A 34 -22.19 0.33 5.92
CA ALA A 34 -21.90 -0.50 4.75
C ALA A 34 -20.82 0.17 3.89
N GLN A 35 -19.79 -0.60 3.52
CA GLN A 35 -18.82 -0.13 2.54
C GLN A 35 -19.55 0.10 1.21
N GLY A 36 -19.33 1.26 0.61
CA GLY A 36 -19.90 1.59 -0.69
C GLY A 36 -19.45 0.62 -1.79
N PRO A 37 -20.12 0.64 -2.96
CA PRO A 37 -19.77 -0.26 -4.06
C PRO A 37 -18.30 -0.12 -4.47
N SER A 38 -17.64 -1.25 -4.71
CA SER A 38 -16.27 -1.28 -5.23
C SER A 38 -16.24 -0.69 -6.65
N PRO A 39 -15.22 0.12 -7.01
CA PRO A 39 -15.06 0.59 -8.38
C PRO A 39 -14.87 -0.58 -9.36
N PRO A 40 -15.25 -0.41 -10.64
CA PRO A 40 -15.07 -1.42 -11.66
C PRO A 40 -13.58 -1.70 -11.92
N SER A 41 -13.25 -2.95 -12.25
CA SER A 41 -11.90 -3.35 -12.62
C SER A 41 -11.47 -2.69 -13.93
N PRO A 42 -10.22 -2.19 -14.07
CA PRO A 42 -9.73 -1.67 -15.33
C PRO A 42 -9.70 -2.75 -16.40
N THR A 43 -10.13 -2.42 -17.62
CA THR A 43 -9.99 -3.28 -18.81
C THR A 43 -8.53 -3.34 -19.26
N PRO A 44 -7.97 -4.53 -19.55
CA PRO A 44 -6.62 -4.64 -20.09
C PRO A 44 -6.52 -4.04 -21.50
N PRO A 45 -5.38 -3.42 -21.86
CA PRO A 45 -5.16 -2.92 -23.21
C PRO A 45 -5.10 -4.08 -24.22
N SER A 46 -5.76 -3.90 -25.36
CA SER A 46 -5.71 -4.85 -26.47
C SER A 46 -4.35 -4.79 -27.15
N SER A 47 -3.59 -5.88 -27.16
CA SER A 47 -2.32 -5.98 -27.86
C SER A 47 -2.55 -6.11 -29.38
N THR A 48 -2.06 -5.14 -30.15
CA THR A 48 -1.95 -5.27 -31.61
C THR A 48 -0.80 -6.22 -31.97
N PRO A 49 -0.98 -7.17 -32.91
CA PRO A 49 0.11 -8.03 -33.38
C PRO A 49 1.19 -7.23 -34.11
N PRO A 50 2.50 -7.57 -33.97
CA PRO A 50 3.55 -6.96 -34.77
C PRO A 50 3.45 -7.44 -36.23
N SER A 51 3.38 -6.49 -37.17
CA SER A 51 3.49 -6.78 -38.60
C SER A 51 4.93 -7.13 -38.97
N GLY A 52 5.09 -8.35 -39.51
CA GLY A 52 5.90 -8.68 -40.69
C GLY A 52 7.38 -8.26 -40.74
N THR A 53 8.25 -9.26 -40.69
CA THR A 53 9.70 -9.22 -40.99
C THR A 53 10.01 -8.79 -42.42
N THR A 54 10.86 -7.76 -42.60
CA THR A 54 11.56 -7.50 -43.87
C THR A 54 13.01 -7.96 -43.74
N PRO A 55 13.54 -8.79 -44.67
CA PRO A 55 14.92 -9.28 -44.59
C PRO A 55 15.94 -8.21 -45.00
N THR A 56 16.97 -8.03 -44.17
CA THR A 56 18.15 -7.19 -44.44
C THR A 56 19.12 -7.91 -45.38
N PRO A 57 19.60 -7.30 -46.48
CA PRO A 57 20.65 -7.88 -47.34
C PRO A 57 22.06 -7.78 -46.70
N PRO A 58 23.01 -8.67 -47.06
CA PRO A 58 24.31 -8.77 -46.39
C PRO A 58 25.36 -7.71 -46.82
N SER A 59 26.28 -7.50 -45.88
CA SER A 59 27.43 -6.57 -45.77
C SER A 59 28.52 -6.67 -46.86
N PRO A 60 29.39 -5.64 -46.98
CA PRO A 60 30.83 -5.91 -47.10
C PRO A 60 31.70 -5.18 -46.03
N THR A 61 32.72 -5.91 -45.59
CA THR A 61 33.77 -5.63 -44.57
C THR A 61 34.85 -4.59 -44.98
N PRO A 62 35.71 -4.12 -44.04
CA PRO A 62 36.32 -2.78 -44.02
C PRO A 62 37.78 -2.72 -44.53
N PRO A 63 38.35 -1.51 -44.73
CA PRO A 63 39.79 -1.31 -44.64
C PRO A 63 40.18 -0.49 -43.40
N VAL A 64 41.33 -0.92 -42.88
CA VAL A 64 42.01 -0.52 -41.64
C VAL A 64 43.03 0.60 -41.86
N ASN A 65 43.42 1.22 -40.75
CA ASN A 65 44.71 1.85 -40.44
C ASN A 65 44.89 3.36 -40.69
N GLY A 66 45.09 4.05 -39.55
CA GLY A 66 45.82 5.31 -39.44
C GLY A 66 46.04 5.65 -37.96
N ASP A 67 47.21 5.23 -37.43
CA ASP A 67 48.01 5.81 -36.31
C ASP A 67 47.27 6.28 -35.03
N SER A 68 47.29 5.60 -33.86
CA SER A 68 48.41 5.30 -32.92
C SER A 68 49.16 6.54 -32.39
N PRO A 69 49.67 6.59 -31.14
CA PRO A 69 49.15 6.11 -29.84
C PRO A 69 49.31 7.19 -28.71
N SER A 70 49.17 6.74 -27.45
CA SER A 70 49.84 7.22 -26.20
C SER A 70 48.93 7.80 -25.09
N PRO A 71 49.32 7.68 -23.79
CA PRO A 71 48.64 6.73 -22.90
C PRO A 71 48.38 7.25 -21.46
N SER A 72 47.80 6.36 -20.65
CA SER A 72 47.97 6.20 -19.19
C SER A 72 47.22 7.09 -18.18
N SER A 73 46.39 6.39 -17.39
CA SER A 73 46.04 6.52 -15.96
C SER A 73 47.22 6.88 -15.01
N PRO A 74 47.04 7.12 -13.69
CA PRO A 74 45.96 6.73 -12.75
C PRO A 74 44.84 7.73 -12.53
#